data_AF-A0A381YMB8-F1
#
_entry.id   AF-A0A381YMB8-F1
#
_cell.length_a   1.000
_cell.length_b   1.000
_cell.length_c   1.000
_cell.angle_alpha   90.00
_cell.angle_beta   90.00
_cell.angle_gamma   90.00
#
_symmetry.space_group_name_H-M   'P 1'
#
loop_
_entity.id
_entity.type
_entity.pdbx_description
1 polymer ?
#
loop_
_entity_poly.entity_id
_entity_poly.type
_entity_poly.pdbx_seq_one_letter_code
_entity_poly.pdbx_strand_id
1 'polypeptide(L)'
;LSRLPPKVALSLLTVFLLLCSVSVARELSRDRTQLGEVADVVISEGKKGDTVVFCPDQLAPAGNRILGKKYEFFAYPSLEGGERIDWYDYTERNLNSSPPLLAEKLLARHTGGQNIWLVWIDGFESFEKQCSSFRSELNKRLGAGETLVNADGDEYYNPANLVRYDSNK
;
A
#
# COMPACT_ATOMS: atom_id res chain seq x y z
N LEU A 1 -10.25 16.43 -39.53
CA LEU A 1 -9.03 17.16 -39.97
C LEU A 1 -9.07 17.58 -41.44
N SER A 2 -9.64 16.79 -42.36
CA SER A 2 -9.69 17.08 -43.80
C SER A 2 -10.57 18.27 -44.25
N ARG A 3 -11.31 18.90 -43.33
CA ARG A 3 -12.18 20.07 -43.61
C ARG A 3 -11.70 21.38 -42.95
N LEU A 4 -10.57 21.36 -42.24
CA LEU A 4 -10.03 22.54 -41.56
C LEU A 4 -8.89 23.16 -42.38
N PRO A 5 -8.74 24.50 -42.39
CA PRO A 5 -7.56 25.14 -42.97
C PRO A 5 -6.28 24.56 -42.34
N PRO A 6 -5.20 24.32 -43.12
CA PRO A 6 -3.99 23.67 -42.64
C PRO A 6 -3.37 24.34 -41.41
N LYS A 7 -3.41 25.68 -41.32
CA LYS A 7 -2.94 26.44 -40.16
C LYS A 7 -3.75 26.16 -38.90
N VAL A 8 -5.08 26.03 -39.04
CA VAL A 8 -5.97 25.71 -37.92
C VAL A 8 -5.75 24.28 -37.46
N ALA A 9 -5.64 23.33 -38.40
CA ALA A 9 -5.33 21.94 -38.09
C ALA A 9 -3.98 21.80 -37.37
N LEU A 10 -2.95 22.53 -37.82
CA LEU A 10 -1.64 22.54 -37.18
C LEU A 10 -1.69 23.14 -35.77
N SER A 11 -2.35 24.28 -35.58
CA SER A 11 -2.49 24.89 -34.25
C SER A 11 -3.22 23.96 -33.27
N LEU A 12 -4.30 23.31 -33.71
CA LEU A 12 -5.03 22.34 -32.88
C LEU A 12 -4.17 21.13 -32.52
N LEU A 13 -3.40 20.61 -33.48
CA LEU A 13 -2.47 19.51 -33.23
C LEU A 13 -1.39 19.92 -32.21
N THR A 14 -0.81 21.11 -32.36
CA THR A 14 0.19 21.62 -31.40
C THR A 14 -0.39 21.76 -30.00
N VAL A 15 -1.60 22.34 -29.86
CA VAL A 15 -2.27 22.45 -28.56
C VAL A 15 -2.55 21.06 -27.98
N PHE A 16 -3.03 20.12 -28.79
CA PHE A 16 -3.27 18.75 -28.35
C PHE A 16 -1.98 18.08 -27.86
N LEU A 17 -0.88 18.18 -28.61
CA LEU A 17 0.41 17.63 -28.23
C LEU A 17 0.95 18.26 -26.94
N LEU A 18 0.76 19.56 -26.73
CA LEU A 18 1.12 20.23 -25.49
C LEU A 18 0.31 19.70 -24.31
N LEU A 19 -1.01 19.56 -24.45
CA LEU A 19 -1.87 19.00 -23.41
C LEU A 19 -1.49 17.55 -23.08
N CYS A 20 -1.23 16.72 -24.09
CA CYS A 20 -0.74 15.36 -23.90
C CYS A 20 0.61 15.34 -23.17
N SER A 21 1.54 16.21 -23.54
CA SER A 21 2.87 16.28 -22.93
C SER A 21 2.79 16.69 -21.46
N VAL A 22 1.96 17.69 -21.13
CA VAL A 22 1.72 18.11 -19.75
C VAL A 22 1.08 16.98 -18.94
N SER A 23 0.10 16.28 -19.50
CA SER A 23 -0.52 15.12 -18.84
C SER A 23 0.49 14.01 -18.56
N VAL A 24 1.32 13.65 -19.54
CA VAL A 24 2.36 12.62 -19.38
C VAL A 24 3.41 13.05 -18.36
N ALA A 25 3.88 14.29 -18.42
CA ALA A 25 4.85 14.81 -17.46
C ALA A 25 4.30 14.75 -16.02
N ARG A 26 3.03 15.10 -15.83
CA ARG A 26 2.36 15.04 -14.53
C ARG A 26 2.20 13.61 -14.00
N GLU A 27 1.84 12.66 -14.86
CA GLU A 27 1.73 11.25 -14.47
C GLU A 27 3.09 10.61 -14.17
N LEU A 28 4.15 11.00 -14.89
CA LEU A 28 5.51 10.51 -14.64
C LEU A 28 6.17 11.12 -13.40
N SER A 29 5.77 12.34 -13.00
CA SER A 29 6.29 12.99 -11.80
C SER A 29 5.62 12.55 -10.51
N ARG A 30 4.48 11.85 -10.60
CA ARG A 30 3.69 11.44 -9.43
C ARG A 30 4.03 10.00 -9.06
N ASP A 31 4.50 9.79 -7.84
CA ASP A 31 4.73 8.44 -7.37
C ASP A 31 3.40 7.68 -7.30
N ARG A 32 3.41 6.45 -7.83
CA ARG A 32 2.21 5.63 -7.89
C ARG A 32 1.71 5.26 -6.50
N THR A 33 2.61 5.12 -5.54
CA THR A 33 2.31 4.66 -4.17
C THR A 33 3.07 5.49 -3.15
N GLN A 34 2.47 5.79 -2.01
CA GLN A 34 3.11 6.48 -0.87
C GLN A 34 4.12 5.58 -0.10
N LEU A 35 4.58 4.49 -0.71
CA LEU A 35 5.47 3.53 -0.07
C LEU A 35 6.89 4.06 0.19
N GLY A 36 7.33 5.09 -0.53
CA GLY A 36 8.61 5.76 -0.27
C GLY A 36 8.64 6.39 1.12
N GLU A 37 7.67 7.28 1.41
CA GLU A 37 7.53 7.91 2.72
C GLU A 37 7.33 6.90 3.85
N VAL A 38 6.48 5.90 3.62
CA VAL A 38 6.27 4.80 4.57
C VAL A 38 7.58 4.07 4.87
N ALA A 39 8.36 3.76 3.83
CA ALA A 39 9.61 3.04 4.00
C ALA A 39 10.65 3.88 4.74
N ASP A 40 10.75 5.18 4.48
CA ASP A 40 11.68 6.08 5.18
C ASP A 40 11.42 6.09 6.70
N VAL A 41 10.15 6.11 7.11
CA VAL A 41 9.77 5.99 8.54
C VAL A 41 10.16 4.64 9.11
N VAL A 42 9.83 3.53 8.43
CA VAL A 42 10.17 2.17 8.91
C VAL A 42 11.68 1.93 8.94
N ILE A 43 12.45 2.51 8.02
CA ILE A 43 13.92 2.40 7.99
C ILE A 43 14.54 3.16 9.15
N SER A 44 14.06 4.38 9.43
CA SER A 44 14.59 5.25 10.48
C SER A 44 14.25 4.78 11.89
N GLU A 45 13.03 4.28 12.10
CA GLU A 45 12.53 3.92 13.44
C GLU A 45 12.46 2.41 13.70
N GLY A 46 12.42 1.59 12.66
CA GLY A 46 12.23 0.14 12.75
C GLY A 46 13.49 -0.61 13.18
N LYS A 47 13.30 -1.66 13.97
CA LYS A 47 14.36 -2.53 14.48
C LYS A 47 14.43 -3.83 13.68
N LYS A 48 15.59 -4.49 13.75
CA LYS A 48 15.74 -5.82 13.13
C LYS A 48 14.77 -6.79 13.79
N GLY A 49 14.03 -7.54 12.97
CA GLY A 49 13.01 -8.47 13.44
C GLY A 49 11.64 -7.83 13.66
N ASP A 50 11.50 -6.51 13.52
CA ASP A 50 10.15 -5.92 13.48
C ASP A 50 9.33 -6.52 12.33
N THR A 51 8.04 -6.67 12.56
CA THR A 51 7.09 -7.19 11.60
C THR A 51 6.49 -6.06 10.78
N VAL A 52 6.57 -6.14 9.45
CA VAL A 52 5.93 -5.20 8.52
C VAL A 52 4.83 -5.93 7.75
N VAL A 53 3.60 -5.43 7.86
CA VAL A 53 2.41 -6.03 7.29
C VAL A 53 1.82 -5.11 6.24
N PHE A 54 1.57 -5.64 5.05
CA PHE A 54 0.95 -4.90 3.95
C PHE A 54 -0.49 -5.35 3.75
N CYS A 55 -1.43 -4.39 3.75
CA CYS A 55 -2.83 -4.62 3.39
C CYS A 55 -3.32 -3.53 2.43
N PRO A 56 -3.67 -3.85 1.18
CA PRO A 56 -3.67 -5.19 0.59
C PRO A 56 -2.26 -5.69 0.25
N ASP A 57 -2.15 -6.98 -0.07
CA ASP A 57 -0.92 -7.61 -0.58
C ASP A 57 -0.35 -6.91 -1.82
N GLN A 58 -1.15 -6.17 -2.58
CA GLN A 58 -0.69 -5.34 -3.70
C GLN A 58 0.37 -4.30 -3.35
N LEU A 59 0.45 -3.86 -2.09
CA LEU A 59 1.51 -2.97 -1.63
C LEU A 59 2.83 -3.71 -1.35
N ALA A 60 2.76 -5.01 -1.06
CA ALA A 60 3.87 -5.79 -0.54
C ALA A 60 5.07 -5.94 -1.49
N PRO A 61 4.91 -6.18 -2.82
CA PRO A 61 6.07 -6.39 -3.69
C PRO A 61 7.00 -5.18 -3.76
N ALA A 62 6.44 -3.97 -3.77
CA ALA A 62 7.23 -2.74 -3.77
C ALA A 62 7.85 -2.50 -2.39
N GLY A 63 7.08 -2.64 -1.30
CA GLY A 63 7.58 -2.49 0.06
C GLY A 63 8.73 -3.45 0.39
N ASN A 64 8.61 -4.73 0.01
CA ASN A 64 9.67 -5.74 0.17
C ASN A 64 10.98 -5.34 -0.51
N ARG A 65 10.91 -4.79 -1.74
CA ARG A 65 12.10 -4.35 -2.48
C ARG A 65 12.80 -3.18 -1.82
N ILE A 66 12.04 -2.25 -1.23
CA ILE A 66 12.59 -1.04 -0.60
C ILE A 66 13.17 -1.38 0.79
N LEU A 67 12.43 -2.11 1.63
CA LEU A 67 12.78 -2.36 3.02
C LEU A 67 13.84 -3.46 3.21
N GLY A 68 13.91 -4.42 2.28
CA GLY A 68 14.91 -5.50 2.32
C GLY A 68 14.78 -6.46 3.52
N LYS A 69 15.75 -7.36 3.70
CA LYS A 69 15.64 -8.55 4.60
C LYS A 69 15.77 -8.28 6.10
N LYS A 70 15.73 -7.02 6.55
CA LYS A 70 15.91 -6.65 7.97
C LYS A 70 14.66 -6.97 8.83
N TYR A 71 13.51 -7.01 8.19
CA TYR A 71 12.19 -7.13 8.79
C TYR A 71 11.55 -8.48 8.45
N GLU A 72 10.55 -8.87 9.23
CA GLU A 72 9.65 -9.97 8.87
C GLU A 72 8.46 -9.39 8.09
N PHE A 73 8.13 -9.97 6.93
CA PHE A 73 7.07 -9.44 6.07
C PHE A 73 5.86 -10.36 6.03
N PHE A 74 4.68 -9.74 6.08
CA PHE A 74 3.42 -10.42 5.84
C PHE A 74 2.53 -9.60 4.89
N ALA A 75 1.90 -10.28 3.95
CA ALA A 75 0.95 -9.70 3.01
C ALA A 75 -0.45 -10.25 3.29
N TYR A 76 -1.41 -9.36 3.54
CA TYR A 76 -2.81 -9.75 3.72
C TYR A 76 -3.46 -10.09 2.36
N PRO A 77 -4.18 -11.22 2.20
CA PRO A 77 -4.67 -12.11 3.27
C PRO A 77 -3.86 -13.40 3.48
N SER A 78 -2.90 -13.74 2.61
CA SER A 78 -2.17 -15.01 2.70
C SER A 78 -1.26 -15.11 3.94
N LEU A 79 -0.84 -13.96 4.46
CA LEU A 79 0.23 -13.83 5.46
C LEU A 79 1.51 -14.53 5.00
N GLU A 80 1.84 -14.41 3.72
CA GLU A 80 3.14 -14.78 3.14
C GLU A 80 4.01 -13.53 2.95
N GLY A 81 5.26 -13.70 2.47
CA GLY A 81 6.24 -12.62 2.36
C GLY A 81 5.83 -11.46 1.45
N GLY A 82 4.99 -11.71 0.44
CA GLY A 82 4.48 -10.65 -0.44
C GLY A 82 5.45 -10.19 -1.53
N GLU A 83 6.42 -11.02 -1.90
CA GLU A 83 7.36 -10.74 -3.00
C GLU A 83 6.67 -10.77 -4.37
N ARG A 84 5.58 -11.52 -4.48
CA ARG A 84 4.72 -11.66 -5.66
C ARG A 84 3.26 -11.79 -5.25
N ILE A 85 2.38 -11.47 -6.18
CA ILE A 85 0.94 -11.65 -6.03
C ILE A 85 0.53 -12.82 -6.91
N ASP A 86 -0.12 -13.82 -6.31
CA ASP A 86 -0.78 -14.88 -7.06
C ASP A 86 -2.20 -14.42 -7.43
N TRP A 87 -2.45 -14.34 -8.73
CA TRP A 87 -3.70 -13.86 -9.31
C TRP A 87 -4.71 -14.98 -9.60
N TYR A 88 -4.33 -16.25 -9.48
CA TYR A 88 -5.13 -17.39 -9.97
C TYR A 88 -6.52 -17.48 -9.32
N ASP A 89 -6.59 -17.36 -7.99
CA ASP A 89 -7.82 -17.41 -7.19
C ASP A 89 -8.04 -16.10 -6.40
N TYR A 90 -7.44 -14.99 -6.83
CA TYR A 90 -7.32 -13.75 -6.07
C TYR A 90 -8.64 -13.21 -5.51
N THR A 91 -9.65 -13.08 -6.38
CA THR A 91 -10.97 -12.58 -5.97
C THR A 91 -11.62 -13.49 -4.94
N GLU A 92 -11.61 -14.81 -5.17
CA GLU A 92 -12.20 -15.78 -4.24
C GLU A 92 -11.47 -15.77 -2.89
N ARG A 93 -10.13 -15.76 -2.91
CA ARG A 93 -9.28 -15.70 -1.73
C ARG A 93 -9.56 -14.46 -0.88
N ASN A 94 -9.68 -13.30 -1.51
CA ASN A 94 -9.92 -12.03 -0.81
C ASN A 94 -11.34 -11.96 -0.25
N LEU A 95 -12.36 -12.38 -1.01
CA LEU A 95 -13.76 -12.41 -0.55
C LEU A 95 -13.99 -13.40 0.60
N ASN A 96 -13.27 -14.52 0.62
CA ASN A 96 -13.35 -15.53 1.68
C ASN A 96 -12.42 -15.26 2.87
N SER A 97 -11.70 -14.14 2.84
CA SER A 97 -10.79 -13.77 3.93
C SER A 97 -11.56 -13.20 5.13
N SER A 98 -11.01 -13.36 6.33
CA SER A 98 -11.64 -12.92 7.57
C SER A 98 -10.65 -12.08 8.38
N PRO A 99 -10.86 -10.75 8.49
CA PRO A 99 -9.96 -9.88 9.24
C PRO A 99 -9.73 -10.32 10.70
N PRO A 100 -10.74 -10.76 11.48
CA PRO A 100 -10.52 -11.27 12.84
C PRO A 100 -9.62 -12.50 12.90
N LEU A 101 -9.85 -13.49 12.01
CA LEU A 101 -9.06 -14.72 11.96
C LEU A 101 -7.63 -14.45 11.49
N LEU A 102 -7.45 -13.54 10.53
CA LEU A 102 -6.13 -13.18 10.03
C LEU A 102 -5.33 -12.36 11.05
N ALA A 103 -5.99 -11.50 11.85
CA ALA A 103 -5.33 -10.79 12.95
C ALA A 103 -4.81 -11.78 13.99
N GLU A 104 -5.62 -12.77 14.37
CA GLU A 104 -5.20 -13.86 15.26
C GLU A 104 -4.01 -14.65 14.68
N LYS A 105 -4.09 -15.06 13.41
CA LYS A 105 -3.00 -15.79 12.73
C LYS A 105 -1.71 -14.99 12.64
N LEU A 106 -1.78 -13.68 12.39
CA LEU A 106 -0.61 -12.80 12.38
C LEU A 106 0.03 -12.77 13.77
N LEU A 107 -0.76 -12.53 14.82
CA LEU A 107 -0.24 -12.43 16.19
C LEU A 107 0.33 -13.76 16.70
N ALA A 108 -0.20 -14.89 16.24
CA ALA A 108 0.36 -16.21 16.54
C ALA A 108 1.72 -16.47 15.88
N ARG A 109 2.02 -15.80 14.75
CA ARG A 109 3.31 -15.89 14.04
C ARG A 109 4.32 -14.85 14.49
N HIS A 110 3.84 -13.70 14.92
CA HIS A 110 4.67 -12.60 15.42
C HIS A 110 5.42 -13.02 16.69
N THR A 111 6.74 -12.82 16.70
CA THR A 111 7.53 -13.07 17.91
C THR A 111 7.40 -11.92 18.90
N GLY A 112 6.87 -12.22 20.09
CA GLY A 112 6.68 -11.21 21.13
C GLY A 112 7.95 -10.43 21.46
N GLY A 113 7.84 -9.10 21.57
CA GLY A 113 8.96 -8.19 21.84
C GLY A 113 9.41 -7.33 20.65
N GLN A 114 8.75 -7.43 19.50
CA GLN A 114 9.02 -6.63 18.31
C GLN A 114 7.82 -5.77 17.92
N ASN A 115 8.05 -4.68 17.21
CA ASN A 115 6.96 -3.83 16.77
C ASN A 115 6.24 -4.44 15.56
N ILE A 116 4.94 -4.14 15.42
CA ILE A 116 4.17 -4.41 14.20
C ILE A 116 3.91 -3.10 13.48
N TRP A 117 4.32 -3.04 12.23
CA TRP A 117 4.13 -1.91 11.32
C TRP A 117 3.09 -2.31 10.28
N LEU A 118 1.88 -1.76 10.37
CA LEU A 118 0.82 -1.99 9.40
C LEU A 118 0.81 -0.87 8.36
N VAL A 119 1.14 -1.23 7.12
CA VAL A 119 0.94 -0.40 5.94
C VAL A 119 -0.43 -0.73 5.34
N TRP A 120 -1.35 0.24 5.29
CA TRP A 120 -2.71 -0.07 4.87
C TRP A 120 -3.46 1.01 4.08
N ILE A 121 -4.34 0.54 3.20
CA ILE A 121 -5.34 1.33 2.47
C ILE A 121 -6.56 0.45 2.14
N ASP A 122 -7.74 1.06 2.13
CA ASP A 122 -8.99 0.44 1.66
C ASP A 122 -9.28 0.81 0.19
N GLY A 123 -10.26 0.14 -0.43
CA GLY A 123 -10.80 0.55 -1.74
C GLY A 123 -10.17 -0.13 -2.95
N PHE A 124 -9.23 -1.04 -2.75
CA PHE A 124 -8.84 -1.98 -3.80
C PHE A 124 -9.98 -2.97 -4.07
N GLU A 125 -10.15 -3.32 -5.35
CA GLU A 125 -11.14 -4.31 -5.78
C GLU A 125 -10.91 -5.63 -5.02
N SER A 126 -12.00 -6.32 -4.64
CA SER A 126 -12.04 -7.53 -3.80
C SER A 126 -11.65 -7.38 -2.31
N PHE A 127 -11.13 -6.22 -1.88
CA PHE A 127 -10.83 -5.95 -0.46
C PHE A 127 -11.83 -5.03 0.23
N GLU A 128 -12.43 -4.07 -0.47
CA GLU A 128 -13.36 -3.09 0.12
C GLU A 128 -12.82 -2.44 1.41
N LYS A 129 -13.36 -2.82 2.59
CA LYS A 129 -12.99 -2.33 3.94
C LYS A 129 -12.20 -3.35 4.78
N GLN A 130 -11.70 -4.42 4.16
CA GLN A 130 -11.01 -5.48 4.89
C GLN A 130 -9.75 -4.97 5.60
N CYS A 131 -9.02 -4.00 5.02
CA CYS A 131 -7.79 -3.49 5.61
C CYS A 131 -8.05 -2.59 6.83
N SER A 132 -9.04 -1.68 6.78
CA SER A 132 -9.46 -0.95 7.98
C SER A 132 -10.06 -1.87 9.04
N SER A 133 -10.77 -2.93 8.63
CA SER A 133 -11.31 -3.94 9.55
C SER A 133 -10.17 -4.71 10.22
N PHE A 134 -9.15 -5.12 9.47
CA PHE A 134 -7.95 -5.79 9.98
C PHE A 134 -7.20 -4.91 10.97
N ARG A 135 -6.99 -3.63 10.66
CA ARG A 135 -6.44 -2.64 11.60
C ARG A 135 -7.27 -2.53 12.88
N SER A 136 -8.59 -2.52 12.77
CA SER A 136 -9.49 -2.49 13.93
C SER A 136 -9.32 -3.72 14.81
N GLU A 137 -9.14 -4.90 14.22
CA GLU A 137 -8.87 -6.13 14.95
C GLU A 137 -7.50 -6.13 15.66
N LEU A 138 -6.48 -5.53 15.05
CA LEU A 138 -5.19 -5.29 15.72
C LEU A 138 -5.35 -4.30 16.87
N ASN A 139 -6.06 -3.18 16.67
CA ASN A 139 -6.32 -2.21 17.73
C ASN A 139 -7.03 -2.83 18.95
N LYS A 140 -7.97 -3.75 18.72
CA LYS A 140 -8.69 -4.45 19.79
C LYS A 140 -7.77 -5.36 20.62
N ARG A 141 -6.72 -5.93 20.01
CA ARG A 141 -5.84 -6.94 20.64
C ARG A 141 -4.57 -6.34 21.23
N LEU A 142 -4.03 -5.31 20.60
CA LEU A 142 -2.75 -4.67 20.96
C LEU A 142 -2.93 -3.28 21.59
N GLY A 143 -4.17 -2.78 21.65
CA GLY A 143 -4.45 -1.37 21.94
C GLY A 143 -4.27 -0.48 20.72
N ALA A 144 -4.59 0.81 20.87
CA ALA A 144 -4.49 1.76 19.77
C ALA A 144 -3.04 1.91 19.27
N GLY A 145 -2.83 1.59 18.00
CA GLY A 145 -1.57 1.88 17.31
C GLY A 145 -1.38 3.37 17.04
N GLU A 146 -0.13 3.77 16.87
CA GLU A 146 0.27 5.13 16.51
C GLU A 146 0.29 5.28 15.00
N THR A 147 -0.48 6.23 14.45
CA THR A 147 -0.42 6.56 13.02
C THR A 147 0.77 7.49 12.77
N LEU A 148 1.71 7.05 11.94
CA LEU A 148 2.95 7.78 11.62
C LEU A 148 2.90 8.38 10.21
N VAL A 149 2.14 7.77 9.29
CA VAL A 149 1.87 8.31 7.94
C VAL A 149 0.38 8.23 7.69
N ASN A 150 -0.20 9.31 7.19
CA ASN A 150 -1.59 9.36 6.72
C ASN A 150 -1.61 9.28 5.20
N ALA A 151 -2.58 8.55 4.66
CA ALA A 151 -2.82 8.44 3.24
C ALA A 151 -3.06 9.82 2.59
N ASP A 152 -2.23 10.20 1.61
CA ASP A 152 -2.38 11.43 0.82
C ASP A 152 -2.83 11.14 -0.62
N GLY A 153 -4.14 11.22 -0.86
CA GLY A 153 -4.73 10.97 -2.18
C GLY A 153 -4.56 12.11 -3.19
N ASP A 154 -4.14 13.29 -2.75
CA ASP A 154 -3.86 14.42 -3.64
C ASP A 154 -2.52 14.22 -4.32
N GLU A 155 -1.52 13.76 -3.55
CA GLU A 155 -0.17 13.51 -4.05
C GLU A 155 0.00 12.11 -4.64
N TYR A 156 -0.69 11.07 -4.15
CA TYR A 156 -0.46 9.69 -4.58
C TYR A 156 -1.68 9.05 -5.25
N TYR A 157 -1.45 8.18 -6.24
CA TYR A 157 -2.54 7.39 -6.86
C TYR A 157 -3.05 6.29 -5.92
N ASN A 158 -2.12 5.56 -5.29
CA ASN A 158 -2.38 4.58 -4.26
C ASN A 158 -1.76 5.09 -2.94
N PRO A 159 -2.44 5.99 -2.22
CA PRO A 159 -1.93 6.46 -0.94
C PRO A 159 -1.88 5.32 0.09
N ALA A 160 -1.16 5.49 1.18
CA ALA A 160 -1.05 4.45 2.20
C ALA A 160 -0.88 5.07 3.58
N ASN A 161 -1.52 4.45 4.56
CA ASN A 161 -1.32 4.79 5.96
C ASN A 161 -0.23 3.89 6.55
N LEU A 162 0.50 4.40 7.53
CA LEU A 162 1.42 3.62 8.37
C LEU A 162 0.98 3.70 9.82
N VAL A 163 0.76 2.55 10.45
CA VAL A 163 0.43 2.43 11.87
C VAL A 163 1.44 1.53 12.57
N ARG A 164 1.98 1.96 13.71
CA ARG A 164 2.86 1.17 14.57
C ARG A 164 2.13 0.66 15.81
N TYR A 165 2.35 -0.60 16.14
CA TYR A 165 1.98 -1.22 17.42
C TYR A 165 3.25 -1.60 18.17
N ASP A 166 3.46 -1.03 19.35
CA ASP A 166 4.64 -1.30 20.17
C ASP A 166 4.48 -2.60 20.96
N SER A 167 5.55 -3.38 21.07
CA SER A 167 5.57 -4.61 21.87
C SER A 167 5.56 -4.39 23.39
N ASN A 168 5.77 -3.16 23.84
CA ASN A 168 6.07 -2.82 25.23
C ASN A 168 4.89 -2.17 25.99
N LYS A 169 3.66 -2.32 25.49
CA LYS A 169 2.45 -1.89 26.19
C LYS A 169 1.79 -3.03 26.93
#